data_AF-A0A0U3Q6T7-F1
#
_entry.id   AF-A0A0U3Q6T7-F1
#
_cell.length_a   1.000
_cell.length_b   1.000
_cell.length_c   1.000
_cell.angle_alpha   90.00
_cell.angle_beta   90.00
_cell.angle_gamma   90.00
#
_symmetry.space_group_name_H-M   'P 1'
#
loop_
_entity.id
_entity.type
_entity.pdbx_description
1 polymer ?
#
loop_
_entity_poly.entity_id
_entity_poly.type
_entity_poly.pdbx_seq_one_letter_code
_entity_poly.pdbx_strand_id
1 'polypeptide(L)' 'MTNRVNAPGQWDDVQVGDTVLLTRNGHTEYAGAVDNRTTDGETVWVRTPVGGRRLFHVSDGFELTWSQP' A
#
# COMPACT_ATOMS: atom_id res chain seq x y z
N MET A 1 7.96 -16.48 11.85
CA MET A 1 8.32 -15.22 11.16
C MET A 1 8.20 -15.44 9.66
N THR A 2 7.13 -14.97 9.03
CA THR A 2 6.94 -15.10 7.57
C THR A 2 7.42 -13.82 6.91
N ASN A 3 8.64 -13.85 6.39
CA ASN A 3 9.20 -12.77 5.58
C ASN A 3 8.50 -12.80 4.21
N ARG A 4 7.43 -12.01 4.03
CA ARG A 4 6.71 -11.90 2.76
C ARG A 4 7.24 -10.70 1.98
N VAL A 5 8.37 -10.87 1.32
CA VAL A 5 8.84 -9.91 0.31
C VAL A 5 8.45 -10.42 -1.08
N ASN A 6 7.93 -9.51 -1.89
CA ASN A 6 7.57 -9.64 -3.30
C ASN A 6 6.42 -10.58 -3.67
N ALA A 7 5.21 -10.03 -3.72
CA ALA A 7 4.23 -10.48 -4.71
C ALA A 7 3.34 -9.31 -5.15
N PRO A 8 3.15 -9.06 -6.46
CA PRO A 8 2.12 -8.15 -6.96
C PRO A 8 0.73 -8.51 -6.42
N GLY A 9 0.50 -9.77 -6.04
CA GLY A 9 -0.74 -10.22 -5.40
C GLY A 9 -1.03 -9.64 -4.01
N GLN A 10 -0.06 -9.00 -3.32
CA GLN A 10 -0.39 -8.31 -2.05
C GLN A 10 -1.25 -7.06 -2.26
N TRP A 11 -1.12 -6.39 -3.42
CA TRP A 11 -1.94 -5.24 -3.74
C TRP A 11 -3.39 -5.64 -4.08
N ASP A 12 -3.59 -6.86 -4.61
CA ASP A 12 -4.92 -7.41 -4.86
C ASP A 12 -5.72 -7.64 -3.58
N ASP A 13 -5.05 -8.05 -2.50
CA ASP A 13 -5.68 -8.30 -1.19
C ASP A 13 -5.96 -7.02 -0.38
N VAL A 14 -5.40 -5.88 -0.77
CA VAL A 14 -5.57 -4.61 -0.03
C VAL A 14 -6.98 -4.04 -0.23
N GLN A 15 -7.67 -3.79 0.88
CA GLN A 15 -9.01 -3.20 0.88
C GLN A 15 -8.99 -1.74 1.36
N VAL A 16 -10.05 -1.01 1.02
CA VAL A 16 -10.27 0.34 1.53
C VAL A 16 -10.51 0.25 3.04
N GLY A 17 -9.74 1.02 3.80
CA GLY A 17 -9.68 0.96 5.26
C GLY A 17 -8.41 0.31 5.80
N ASP A 18 -7.75 -0.55 5.01
CA ASP A 18 -6.57 -1.27 5.48
C ASP A 18 -5.42 -0.32 5.76
N THR A 19 -4.72 -0.54 6.87
CA THR A 19 -3.49 0.21 7.17
C THR A 19 -2.33 -0.44 6.43
N VAL A 20 -1.73 0.30 5.50
CA VAL A 20 -0.63 -0.14 4.65
C VAL A 20 0.68 0.58 4.95
N LEU A 21 1.78 -0.16 4.87
CA LEU A 21 3.14 0.34 4.89
C LEU A 21 3.76 0.16 3.50
N LEU A 22 4.11 1.27 2.85
CA LEU A 22 4.77 1.28 1.56
C LEU A 22 6.28 1.45 1.77
N THR A 23 7.03 0.48 1.26
CA THR A 23 8.48 0.50 1.23
C THR A 23 8.99 0.53 -0.20
N ARG A 24 10.13 1.17 -0.43
CA ARG A 24 10.83 1.15 -1.71
C ARG A 24 12.32 1.02 -1.45
N ASN A 25 12.98 0.08 -2.13
CA ASN A 25 14.42 -0.18 -1.95
C ASN A 25 14.80 -0.43 -0.48
N GLY A 26 13.93 -1.05 0.31
CA GLY A 26 14.16 -1.30 1.75
C GLY A 26 13.94 -0.10 2.67
N HIS A 27 13.50 1.04 2.16
CA HIS A 27 13.13 2.22 2.96
C HIS A 27 11.62 2.39 3.05
N THR A 28 11.11 2.70 4.24
CA THR A 28 9.70 3.09 4.42
C THR A 28 9.48 4.47 3.81
N GLU A 29 8.75 4.51 2.71
CA GLU A 29 8.43 5.74 1.99
C GLU A 29 7.15 6.37 2.53
N TYR A 30 6.15 5.54 2.88
CA TYR A 30 4.85 6.03 3.30
C TYR A 30 4.09 5.03 4.17
N ALA A 31 3.25 5.55 5.07
CA ALA A 31 2.40 4.75 5.94
C ALA A 31 1.03 5.43 6.10
N GLY A 32 -0.05 4.65 6.01
CA GLY A 32 -1.40 5.18 6.20
C GLY A 32 -2.49 4.17 5.91
N ALA A 33 -3.74 4.61 5.97
CA ALA A 33 -4.89 3.79 5.62
C ALA A 33 -5.26 3.96 4.16
N VAL A 34 -5.68 2.89 3.49
CA VAL A 34 -6.19 2.97 2.12
C VAL A 34 -7.51 3.72 2.11
N ASP A 35 -7.53 4.84 1.42
CA ASP A 35 -8.70 5.71 1.22
C ASP A 35 -9.55 5.22 0.05
N ASN A 36 -8.91 4.75 -1.03
CA ASN A 36 -9.58 4.23 -2.21
C ASN A 36 -8.62 3.39 -3.07
N ARG A 37 -9.15 2.56 -3.98
CA ARG A 37 -8.39 1.88 -5.04
C ARG A 37 -9.17 1.88 -6.36
N THR A 38 -8.47 1.89 -7.48
CA THR A 38 -9.11 1.69 -8.79
C THR A 38 -9.61 0.25 -8.93
N THR A 39 -10.62 0.06 -9.79
CA THR A 39 -11.21 -1.25 -10.05
C THR A 39 -10.22 -2.23 -10.67
N ASP A 40 -9.26 -1.72 -11.44
CA ASP A 40 -8.14 -2.49 -12.00
C ASP A 40 -7.04 -2.82 -10.97
N GLY A 41 -7.09 -2.25 -9.75
CA GLY A 41 -6.09 -2.44 -8.71
C GLY A 41 -4.74 -1.75 -8.98
N GLU A 42 -4.59 -1.02 -10.08
CA GLU A 42 -3.29 -0.42 -10.46
C GLU A 42 -2.97 0.85 -9.67
N THR A 43 -3.98 1.52 -9.11
CA THR A 43 -3.83 2.78 -8.40
C THR A 43 -4.49 2.72 -7.03
N VAL A 44 -3.75 3.10 -6.00
CA VAL A 44 -4.22 3.09 -4.62
C VAL A 44 -4.00 4.47 -4.00
N TRP A 45 -5.01 4.97 -3.29
CA TRP A 45 -4.92 6.18 -2.51
C TRP A 45 -4.73 5.82 -1.04
N VAL A 46 -3.67 6.37 -0.44
CA VAL A 46 -3.36 6.16 0.97
C VAL A 46 -3.44 7.48 1.71
N ARG A 47 -4.25 7.51 2.77
CA ARG A 47 -4.44 8.65 3.66
C ARG A 47 -3.64 8.44 4.95
N THR A 48 -2.85 9.45 5.30
CA THR A 48 -2.18 9.51 6.60
C THR A 48 -3.16 9.88 7.71
N PRO A 49 -2.90 9.46 8.96
CA PRO A 49 -3.73 9.85 10.11
C PRO A 49 -3.84 11.37 10.31
N VAL A 50 -2.84 12.11 9.84
CA VAL A 50 -2.79 13.59 9.90
C VAL A 50 -3.55 14.27 8.76
N GLY A 51 -4.24 13.51 7.90
CA GLY A 51 -5.15 14.03 6.87
C GLY A 51 -4.57 14.19 5.46
N GLY A 52 -3.28 13.88 5.26
CA GLY A 52 -2.65 13.92 3.94
C GLY A 52 -2.98 12.69 3.11
N ARG A 53 -3.57 12.86 1.92
CA ARG A 53 -3.81 11.77 0.96
C ARG A 53 -2.74 11.78 -0.14
N ARG A 54 -2.22 10.61 -0.49
CA ARG A 54 -1.29 10.42 -1.59
C ARG A 54 -1.73 9.26 -2.49
N LEU A 55 -1.49 9.39 -3.78
CA LEU A 55 -1.77 8.38 -4.80
C LEU A 55 -0.47 7.62 -5.08
N PHE A 56 -0.58 6.30 -5.18
CA PHE A 56 0.50 5.39 -5.55
C PHE A 56 0.05 4.49 -6.70
N HIS A 57 0.91 4.32 -7.71
CA HIS A 57 0.73 3.27 -8.69
C HIS A 57 1.45 2.01 -8.23
N VAL A 58 0.81 0.85 -8.38
CA VAL A 58 1.43 -0.45 -8.08
C VAL A 58 2.68 -0.65 -8.95
N SER A 59 2.65 -0.13 -10.18
CA SER A 59 3.74 -0.17 -11.16
C SER A 59 4.96 0.69 -10.79
N ASP A 60 4.85 1.60 -9.82
CA ASP A 60 5.95 2.47 -9.41
C ASP A 60 7.08 1.71 -8.66
N GLY A 61 6.83 0.43 -8.35
CA GLY A 61 7.78 -0.44 -7.65
C GLY A 61 7.74 -0.25 -6.13
N PHE A 62 6.58 0.14 -5.58
CA PHE A 62 6.35 0.11 -4.15
C PHE A 62 6.04 -1.32 -3.69
N GLU A 63 6.65 -1.69 -2.58
CA GLU A 63 6.43 -2.95 -1.90
C GLU A 63 5.50 -2.72 -0.71
N LEU A 64 4.46 -3.53 -0.58
CA LEU A 64 3.68 -3.64 0.65
C LEU A 64 4.42 -4.55 1.61
N THR A 65 4.79 -4.02 2.77
CA THR A 65 5.49 -4.80 3.82
C THR A 65 4.57 -5.17 4.97
N TRP A 66 3.47 -4.43 5.14
CA TRP A 66 2.51 -4.64 6.20
C TRP A 66 1.13 -4.15 5.76
N SER A 67 0.13 -5.01 5.89
CA SER A 67 -1.29 -4.64 5.78
C SER A 67 -2.04 -5.24 6.97
N GLN A 68 -2.89 -4.42 7.61
CA GLN A 68 -3.87 -4.88 8.61
C GLN A 68 -5.28 -4.50 8.15
N PRO A 69 -6.25 -5.42 8.25
CA PRO A 69 -7.67 -5.11 8.07
C PRO A 69 -8.23 -4.25 9.21
#